data_AF-A0A532BCJ9-F1
#
_entry.id   AF-A0A532BCJ9-F1
#
_cell.length_a   1.000
_cell.length_b   1.000
_cell.length_c   1.000
_cell.angle_alpha   90.00
_cell.angle_beta   90.00
_cell.angle_gamma   90.00
#
_symmetry.space_group_name_H-M   'P 1'
#
loop_
_entity.id
_entity.type
_entity.pdbx_description
1 polymer ?
#
loop_
_entity_poly.entity_id
_entity_poly.type
_entity_poly.pdbx_seq_one_letter_code
_entity_poly.pdbx_strand_id
1 'polypeptide(L)' 'LRGILGISDEVRNGYQGIRISFKIKGDAPAEKLEEIVMQSRARSAVFDVLTNGVPVSVAVKG' A
#
# COMPACT_ATOMS: atom_id res chain seq x y z
N LEU A 1 -17.83 3.06 3.22
CA LEU A 1 -18.71 3.98 4.00
C LEU A 1 -20.01 3.33 4.46
N ARG A 2 -20.69 2.52 3.62
CA ARG A 2 -21.99 1.91 3.97
C ARG A 2 -21.97 1.10 5.27
N GLY A 3 -20.91 0.31 5.53
CA GLY A 3 -20.79 -0.42 6.80
C GLY A 3 -20.60 0.47 8.03
N ILE A 4 -19.76 1.52 7.95
CA ILE A 4 -19.43 2.36 9.12
C ILE A 4 -20.60 3.25 9.55
N LEU A 5 -21.50 3.54 8.60
CA LEU A 5 -22.72 4.30 8.84
C LEU A 5 -23.92 3.39 9.17
N GLY A 6 -23.74 2.06 9.27
CA GLY A 6 -24.82 1.11 9.56
C GLY A 6 -25.87 0.98 8.45
N ILE A 7 -25.52 1.34 7.22
CA ILE A 7 -26.43 1.35 6.06
C ILE A 7 -26.51 -0.05 5.42
N SER A 8 -25.51 -0.91 5.60
CA SER A 8 -25.46 -2.25 5.03
C SER A 8 -24.43 -3.12 5.72
N ASP A 9 -24.83 -4.36 6.06
CA ASP A 9 -23.97 -5.38 6.68
C ASP A 9 -23.15 -6.17 5.65
N GLU A 10 -23.42 -5.98 4.36
CA GLU A 10 -22.70 -6.63 3.26
C GLU A 10 -21.32 -6.00 3.01
N VAL A 11 -21.07 -4.79 3.52
CA VAL A 11 -19.83 -4.04 3.29
C VAL A 11 -19.00 -4.04 4.57
N ARG A 12 -17.91 -4.83 4.57
CA ARG A 12 -16.93 -4.84 5.66
C ARG A 12 -16.44 -3.43 5.97
N ASN A 13 -16.35 -3.13 7.27
CA ASN A 13 -15.73 -1.90 7.76
C ASN A 13 -14.22 -1.88 7.49
N GLY A 14 -13.73 -0.76 6.97
CA GLY A 14 -12.31 -0.54 6.67
C GLY A 14 -12.03 -0.29 5.19
N TYR A 15 -10.73 -0.28 4.85
CA TYR A 15 -10.28 -0.16 3.46
C TYR A 15 -10.54 -1.47 2.70
N GLN A 16 -11.11 -1.34 1.50
CA GLN A 16 -11.27 -2.50 0.59
C GLN A 16 -10.04 -2.73 -0.28
N GLY A 17 -9.21 -1.71 -0.44
CA GLY A 17 -7.94 -1.79 -1.14
C GLY A 17 -7.15 -0.50 -0.96
N ILE A 18 -5.83 -0.62 -0.96
CA ILE A 18 -4.91 0.52 -0.86
C ILE A 18 -4.01 0.51 -2.10
N ARG A 19 -3.86 1.67 -2.73
CA ARG A 19 -2.91 1.88 -3.83
C ARG A 19 -1.90 2.93 -3.43
N ILE A 20 -0.63 2.57 -3.50
CA ILE A 20 0.50 3.42 -3.13
C ILE A 20 1.32 3.69 -4.39
N SER A 21 1.70 4.95 -4.60
CA SER A 21 2.58 5.35 -5.69
C SER A 21 3.77 6.12 -5.11
N PHE A 22 4.96 5.57 -5.27
CA PHE A 22 6.20 6.23 -4.89
C PHE A 22 6.78 6.98 -6.09
N LYS A 23 7.19 8.23 -5.88
CA LYS A 23 8.01 8.98 -6.82
C LYS A 23 9.35 9.21 -6.16
N ILE A 24 10.42 8.71 -6.76
CA ILE A 24 11.76 8.74 -6.15
C ILE A 24 12.73 9.36 -7.12
N LYS A 25 13.51 10.31 -6.59
CA LYS A 25 14.63 10.93 -7.28
C LYS A 25 15.90 10.47 -6.58
N GLY A 26 16.81 9.87 -7.33
CA GLY A 26 18.11 9.48 -6.84
C GLY A 26 19.10 9.37 -7.98
N ASP A 27 20.39 9.41 -7.67
CA ASP A 27 21.48 9.27 -8.63
C ASP A 27 21.81 7.78 -8.83
N ALA A 28 20.81 7.03 -9.28
CA ALA A 28 20.92 5.59 -9.52
C ALA A 28 19.95 5.18 -10.64
N PRO A 29 20.21 4.04 -11.32
CA PRO A 29 19.28 3.48 -12.29
C PRO A 29 17.90 3.23 -11.67
N ALA A 30 16.83 3.37 -12.47
CA ALA A 30 15.45 3.22 -12.02
C ALA A 30 15.19 1.90 -11.29
N GLU A 31 15.70 0.79 -11.82
CA GLU A 31 15.60 -0.55 -11.21
C GLU A 31 16.18 -0.57 -9.78
N LYS A 32 17.29 0.14 -9.54
CA LYS A 32 17.89 0.22 -8.20
C LYS A 32 17.04 1.03 -7.23
N LEU A 33 16.44 2.12 -7.71
CA LEU A 33 15.52 2.92 -6.90
C LEU A 33 14.25 2.11 -6.55
N GLU A 34 13.78 1.25 -7.47
CA GLU A 34 12.67 0.33 -7.21
C GLU A 34 13.00 -0.72 -6.17
N GLU A 35 14.19 -1.34 -6.25
CA GLU A 35 14.66 -2.30 -5.24
C GLU A 35 14.68 -1.69 -3.83
N ILE A 36 15.10 -0.43 -3.70
CA ILE A 36 15.12 0.28 -2.41
C ILE A 36 13.71 0.41 -1.83
N VAL A 37 12.71 0.74 -2.67
CA VAL A 37 11.30 0.78 -2.24
C VAL A 37 10.84 -0.61 -1.81
N MET A 38 11.14 -1.62 -2.61
CA MET A 38 10.76 -2.99 -2.28
C MET A 38 11.35 -3.46 -0.96
N GLN A 39 12.62 -3.13 -0.67
CA GLN A 39 13.26 -3.44 0.61
C GLN A 39 12.62 -2.71 1.79
N SER A 40 12.14 -1.48 1.60
CA SER A 40 11.45 -0.73 2.66
C SER A 40 10.14 -1.39 3.11
N ARG A 41 9.46 -2.13 2.22
CA ARG A 41 8.22 -2.87 2.55
C ARG A 41 8.47 -3.94 3.60
N ALA A 42 9.57 -4.68 3.50
CA ALA A 42 9.91 -5.78 4.42
C ALA A 42 10.16 -5.31 5.87
N ARG A 43 10.40 -4.01 6.09
CA ARG A 43 10.67 -3.44 7.41
C ARG A 43 9.53 -2.58 7.96
N SER A 44 8.46 -2.38 7.19
CA SER A 44 7.36 -1.51 7.59
C SER A 44 6.31 -2.28 8.38
N ALA A 45 6.28 -2.10 9.70
CA ALA A 45 5.27 -2.69 10.58
C ALA A 45 3.84 -2.26 10.20
N VAL A 46 3.66 -1.01 9.73
CA VAL A 46 2.35 -0.52 9.26
C VAL A 46 1.94 -1.23 7.97
N PHE A 47 2.89 -1.45 7.05
CA PHE A 47 2.62 -2.18 5.82
C PHE A 47 2.19 -3.62 6.13
N ASP A 48 2.91 -4.30 7.03
CA ASP A 48 2.60 -5.65 7.49
C ASP A 48 1.15 -5.76 8.04
N VAL A 49 0.81 -4.89 9.00
CA VAL A 49 -0.54 -4.83 9.61
C VAL A 49 -1.63 -4.61 8.56
N LEU A 50 -1.41 -3.69 7.60
CA LEU A 50 -2.40 -3.40 6.57
C LEU A 50 -2.58 -4.57 5.59
N THR A 51 -1.50 -5.25 5.22
CA THR A 51 -1.55 -6.37 4.28
C THR A 51 -2.20 -7.62 4.85
N ASN A 52 -2.38 -7.73 6.16
CA ASN A 52 -3.04 -8.86 6.83
C ASN A 52 -4.58 -8.88 6.67
N GLY A 53 -5.14 -8.03 5.81
CA GLY A 53 -6.59 -8.00 5.60
C GLY A 53 -7.07 -6.99 4.59
N VAL A 54 -6.17 -6.22 3.98
CA VAL A 54 -6.46 -5.28 2.90
C VAL A 54 -5.51 -5.56 1.74
N PRO A 55 -6.02 -5.78 0.51
CA PRO A 55 -5.15 -5.89 -0.65
C PRO A 55 -4.45 -4.54 -0.90
N VAL A 56 -3.11 -4.57 -0.90
CA VAL A 56 -2.27 -3.38 -1.13
C VAL A 56 -1.51 -3.54 -2.45
N SER A 57 -1.63 -2.54 -3.31
CA SER A 57 -0.87 -2.43 -4.56
C SER A 57 0.15 -1.28 -4.46
N VAL A 58 1.38 -1.54 -4.88
CA VAL A 58 2.48 -0.57 -4.83
C VAL A 58 3.05 -0.41 -6.23
N ALA A 59 3.20 0.84 -6.66
CA ALA A 59 3.88 1.19 -7.90
C ALA A 59 4.97 2.22 -7.60
N VAL A 60 6.08 2.13 -8.33
CA VAL A 60 7.15 3.13 -8.31
C VAL A 60 7.13 3.84 -9.66
N LYS A 61 7.28 5.16 -9.63
CA LYS A 61 7.43 6.01 -10.82
C LYS A 61 8.80 6.68 -10.72
N GLY A 62 9.66 6.41 -11.72
CA GLY A 62 10.92 7.13 -11.93
C GLY A 62 10.70 8.58 -12.33
#